data_AF-A0A7K6AD96-F1
#
_entry.id   AF-A0A7K6AD96-F1
#
_cell.length_a   1.000
_cell.length_b   1.000
_cell.length_c   1.000
_cell.angle_alpha   90.00
_cell.angle_beta   90.00
_cell.angle_gamma   90.00
#
_symmetry.space_group_name_H-M   'P 1'
#
loop_
_entity.id
_entity.type
_entity.pdbx_description
1 polymer ?
#
loop_
_entity_poly.entity_id
_entity_poly.type
_entity_poly.pdbx_seq_one_letter_code
_entity_poly.pdbx_strand_id
1 'polypeptide(L)' 'SSCLICHQIIHTEERPYRCVECGKNFSDCSNLIRHRNIHTVEQPCECPKCGQSCF' A
#
# COMPACT_ATOMS: atom_id res chain seq x y z
N SER A 1 -18.67 -10.58 14.02
CA SER A 1 -17.94 -9.47 14.65
C SER A 1 -16.72 -9.03 13.85
N SER A 2 -16.86 -8.72 12.56
CA SER A 2 -15.79 -8.24 11.69
C SER A 2 -16.20 -7.02 10.84
N CYS A 3 -17.41 -6.47 11.05
CA CYS A 3 -18.02 -5.53 10.12
C CYS A 3 -18.27 -4.13 10.70
N LEU A 4 -17.91 -3.84 11.95
CA LEU A 4 -18.08 -2.49 12.49
C LEU A 4 -16.96 -1.56 12.00
N ILE A 5 -15.72 -2.05 11.98
CA ILE A 5 -14.56 -1.29 11.48
C ILE A 5 -14.70 -1.05 9.98
N CYS A 6 -15.02 -2.08 9.19
CA CYS A 6 -15.26 -1.93 7.75
C CYS A 6 -16.41 -0.97 7.43
N HIS A 7 -17.50 -1.00 8.21
CA HIS A 7 -18.63 -0.09 8.04
C HIS A 7 -18.24 1.36 8.38
N GLN A 8 -17.46 1.59 9.43
CA GLN A 8 -17.02 2.94 9.81
C GLN A 8 -16.02 3.55 8.82
N ILE A 9 -15.14 2.75 8.20
CA ILE A 9 -14.18 3.20 7.17
C ILE A 9 -14.88 3.88 5.98
N ILE A 10 -16.10 3.48 5.65
CA ILE A 10 -16.89 4.07 4.55
C ILE A 10 -17.42 5.46 4.93
N HIS A 11 -17.70 5.68 6.21
CA HIS A 11 -18.25 6.94 6.71
C HIS A 11 -17.18 7.98 7.02
N THR A 12 -15.98 7.56 7.44
CA THR A 12 -14.93 8.48 7.89
C THR A 12 -13.93 8.86 6.80
N GLU A 13 -13.98 8.24 5.61
CA GLU A 13 -12.92 8.27 4.59
C GLU A 13 -11.51 7.88 5.10
N GLU A 14 -11.39 7.54 6.38
CA GLU A 14 -10.17 7.06 6.99
C GLU A 14 -9.95 5.63 6.54
N ARG A 15 -9.26 5.50 5.41
CA ARG A 15 -8.73 4.24 4.92
C ARG A 15 -7.44 3.93 5.70
N PRO A 16 -7.47 3.03 6.70
CA PRO A 16 -6.35 2.84 7.63
C PRO A 16 -5.13 2.23 6.95
N TYR A 17 -5.32 1.58 5.80
CA TYR A 17 -4.26 0.93 5.04
C TYR A 17 -3.76 1.88 3.95
N ARG A 18 -2.77 2.72 4.28
CA ARG A 18 -2.12 3.62 3.32
C ARG A 18 -0.84 3.02 2.76
N CYS A 19 -0.69 3.04 1.44
CA CYS A 19 0.57 2.74 0.78
C CYS A 19 1.56 3.88 1.05
N VAL A 20 2.73 3.55 1.60
CA VAL A 20 3.79 4.51 1.92
C VAL A 20 4.55 4.99 0.68
N GLU A 21 4.51 4.22 -0.41
CA GLU A 21 5.29 4.49 -1.62
C GLU A 21 4.62 5.52 -2.52
N CYS A 22 3.30 5.44 -2.70
CA CYS A 22 2.52 6.36 -3.53
C CYS A 22 1.41 7.10 -2.79
N GLY A 23 1.25 6.87 -1.48
CA GLY A 23 0.23 7.54 -0.67
C GLY A 23 -1.20 7.03 -0.86
N LYS A 24 -1.43 6.02 -1.71
CA LYS A 24 -2.76 5.50 -2.05
C LYS A 24 -3.37 4.75 -0.87
N ASN A 25 -4.63 5.04 -0.55
CA ASN A 25 -5.30 4.43 0.60
C ASN A 25 -6.18 3.25 0.18
N PHE A 26 -6.30 2.25 1.06
CA PHE A 26 -7.08 1.02 0.87
C PHE A 26 -7.97 0.74 2.09
N SER A 27 -9.12 0.12 1.83
CA SER A 27 -10.08 -0.27 2.88
C SER A 27 -9.74 -1.61 3.54
N ASP A 28 -8.84 -2.40 2.95
CA ASP A 28 -8.45 -3.74 3.41
C ASP A 28 -6.95 -3.98 3.24
N CYS A 29 -6.35 -4.71 4.17
CA CYS A 29 -4.94 -5.06 4.18
C CYS A 29 -4.53 -5.92 2.97
N SER A 30 -5.38 -6.87 2.54
CA SER A 30 -5.13 -7.76 1.40
C SER A 30 -5.00 -6.96 0.10
N ASN A 31 -5.80 -5.91 -0.06
CA ASN A 31 -5.72 -5.01 -1.21
C ASN A 31 -4.45 -4.15 -1.17
N LEU A 32 -4.04 -3.68 0.01
CA LEU A 32 -2.77 -2.98 0.19
C LEU A 32 -1.58 -3.88 -0.14
N ILE A 33 -1.57 -5.14 0.33
CA ILE A 33 -0.48 -6.10 0.06
C ILE A 33 -0.36 -6.38 -1.43
N ARG A 34 -1.48 -6.68 -2.11
CA ARG A 34 -1.49 -6.90 -3.56
C ARG A 34 -0.99 -5.66 -4.32
N HIS A 35 -1.38 -4.48 -3.86
CA HIS A 35 -0.88 -3.23 -4.44
C HIS A 35 0.60 -3.02 -4.18
N ARG A 36 1.14 -3.37 -3.01
CA ARG A 36 2.57 -3.21 -2.74
C ARG A 36 3.44 -4.05 -3.68
N ASN A 37 2.93 -5.19 -4.14
CA ASN A 37 3.66 -6.02 -5.11
C ASN A 37 3.85 -5.33 -6.47
N ILE A 38 2.95 -4.43 -6.89
CA ILE A 38 3.18 -3.67 -8.13
C ILE A 38 4.36 -2.71 -7.95
N HIS A 39 4.49 -2.09 -6.77
CA HIS A 39 5.68 -1.31 -6.47
C HIS A 39 6.90 -2.19 -6.41
N THR A 40 6.89 -3.41 -5.88
CA THR A 40 8.12 -4.24 -5.95
C THR A 40 8.56 -4.60 -7.38
N VAL A 41 7.62 -4.65 -8.33
CA VAL A 41 7.93 -4.91 -9.75
C VAL A 41 8.32 -3.63 -10.51
N GLU A 42 7.75 -2.48 -10.12
CA GLU A 42 8.03 -1.17 -10.75
C GLU A 42 9.10 -0.35 -10.00
N GLN A 43 9.34 -0.66 -8.73
CA GLN A 43 10.36 -0.07 -7.89
C GLN A 43 11.64 -0.72 -8.35
N PRO A 44 12.51 0.07 -8.99
CA PRO A 44 13.79 -0.47 -9.33
C PRO A 44 14.46 -0.88 -8.02
N CYS A 45 15.03 -2.09 -7.98
CA CYS A 45 15.85 -2.51 -6.86
C CYS A 45 17.02 -1.52 -6.77
N GLU A 46 16.89 -0.50 -5.93
CA GLU A 46 17.96 0.47 -5.71
C GLU A 46 19.03 -0.21 -4.89
N CYS A 47 20.20 -0.40 -5.52
CA CYS A 47 21.37 -0.90 -4.80
C CYS A 47 21.75 0.09 -3.69
N PRO A 48 21.75 -0.28 -2.39
CA PRO A 48 22.06 0.64 -1.29
C PRO A 48 23.51 1.13 -1.29
N LYS A 49 24.39 0.54 -2.10
CA LYS A 49 25.78 1.01 -2.32
C LYS A 49 25.93 1.91 -3.55
N CYS A 50 25.01 1.82 -4.50
CA CYS A 50 25.16 2.39 -5.84
C CYS A 50 24.15 3.50 -6.12
N GLY A 51 23.02 3.54 -5.40
CA GLY A 51 21.88 4.44 -5.69
C GLY A 51 21.25 4.20 -7.06
N GLN A 52 21.66 3.13 -7.75
CA GLN A 52 21.27 2.87 -9.12
C GLN A 52 20.13 1.87 -9.14
N SER A 53 19.07 2.29 -9.80
CA SER A 53 17.89 1.51 -10.12
C SER A 53 18.25 0.35 -11.05
N CYS A 54 18.12 -0.90 -10.61
CA CYS A 54 18.20 -2.06 -11.51
C CYS A 54 16.91 -2.13 -12.35
N PHE A 55 16.99 -1.66 -13.60
CA PHE A 55 16.03 -1.92 -14.66
C PHE A 55 16.55 -3.06 -15.56
#